data_AF-A0A3S5BNJ0-F1
#
_entry.id   AF-A0A3S5BNJ0-F1
#
_cell.length_a   1.000
_cell.length_b   1.000
_cell.length_c   1.000
_cell.angle_alpha   90.00
_cell.angle_beta   90.00
_cell.angle_gamma   90.00
#
_symmetry.space_group_name_H-M   'P 1'
#
loop_
_entity.id
_entity.type
_entity.pdbx_description
1 polymer ?
#
loop_
_entity_poly.entity_id
_entity_poly.type
_entity_poly.pdbx_seq_one_letter_code
_entity_poly.pdbx_strand_id
1 'polypeptide(L)'
;MISDLRKLIIRQTDMVIKERNREEGTLPLDLWKKPAMKEAISIKRPTLADEFIMDLMSYAVENSKDSTFVFKSENLNSALQTLALSVMRMQREAYEK
;
A
#
# COMPACT_ATOMS: atom_id res chain seq x y z
N MET A 1 -16.24 -12.09 -0.11
CA MET A 1 -16.71 -12.03 -1.53
C MET A 1 -18.21 -12.25 -1.65
N ILE A 2 -18.75 -13.45 -1.44
CA ILE A 2 -20.21 -13.69 -1.61
C ILE A 2 -21.07 -13.02 -0.53
N SER A 3 -20.58 -12.96 0.71
CA SER A 3 -21.23 -12.30 1.86
C SER A 3 -21.35 -10.79 1.67
N ASP A 4 -20.32 -10.18 1.08
CA ASP A 4 -20.24 -8.73 0.89
C ASP A 4 -21.15 -8.29 -0.25
N LEU A 5 -21.23 -9.10 -1.31
CA LEU A 5 -22.21 -8.93 -2.38
C LEU A 5 -23.64 -9.03 -1.86
N ARG A 6 -23.94 -10.00 -0.98
CA ARG A 6 -25.28 -10.11 -0.35
C ARG A 6 -25.63 -8.86 0.46
N LYS A 7 -24.69 -8.37 1.28
CA LYS A 7 -24.87 -7.12 2.05
C LYS A 7 -25.09 -5.91 1.14
N LEU A 8 -24.37 -5.84 0.02
CA LEU A 8 -24.53 -4.77 -0.97
C LEU A 8 -25.91 -4.79 -1.60
N ILE A 9 -26.39 -5.96 -2.04
CA ILE A 9 -27.70 -6.14 -2.66
C ILE A 9 -28.82 -5.73 -1.70
N ILE A 10 -28.76 -6.20 -0.45
CA ILE A 10 -29.75 -5.84 0.58
C ILE A 10 -29.78 -4.32 0.77
N ARG A 11 -28.60 -3.69 0.97
CA ARG A 11 -28.49 -2.24 1.18
C ARG A 11 -29.03 -1.43 -0.01
N GLN A 12 -28.74 -1.84 -1.24
CA GLN A 12 -29.26 -1.18 -2.44
C GLN A 12 -30.79 -1.34 -2.55
N THR A 13 -31.31 -2.51 -2.23
CA THR A 13 -32.75 -2.79 -2.26
C THR A 13 -33.50 -1.93 -1.24
N ASP A 14 -32.98 -1.82 0.00
CA ASP A 14 -33.53 -0.98 1.05
C ASP A 14 -33.53 0.51 0.64
N MET A 15 -32.47 0.96 -0.02
CA MET A 15 -32.34 2.35 -0.49
C MET A 15 -33.39 2.71 -1.54
N VAL A 16 -33.67 1.80 -2.49
CA VAL A 16 -34.72 1.99 -3.50
C VAL A 16 -36.10 2.07 -2.84
N ILE A 17 -36.39 1.20 -1.87
CA ILE A 17 -37.66 1.21 -1.15
C ILE A 17 -37.84 2.53 -0.38
N LYS A 18 -36.79 3.00 0.31
CA LYS A 18 -36.81 4.25 1.07
C LYS A 18 -37.08 5.46 0.17
N GLU A 19 -36.42 5.54 -0.99
CA GLU A 19 -36.61 6.65 -1.93
C GLU A 19 -37.98 6.60 -2.61
N ARG A 20 -38.48 5.40 -2.94
CA ARG A 20 -39.83 5.23 -3.49
C ARG A 20 -40.92 5.68 -2.51
N ASN A 21 -40.71 5.44 -1.22
CA ASN A 21 -41.66 5.80 -0.18
C ASN A 21 -41.45 7.24 0.34
N ARG A 22 -40.56 8.03 -0.27
CA ARG A 22 -40.32 9.41 0.15
C ARG A 22 -41.47 10.30 -0.34
N GLU A 23 -42.06 11.06 0.58
CA GLU A 23 -43.17 11.99 0.27
C GLU A 23 -42.67 13.32 -0.32
N GLU A 24 -41.37 13.62 -0.18
CA GLU A 24 -40.74 14.81 -0.74
C GLU A 24 -40.45 14.64 -2.24
N GLY A 25 -41.08 15.46 -3.09
CA GLY A 25 -40.92 15.47 -4.56
C GLY A 25 -39.56 15.97 -5.08
N THR A 26 -38.50 15.84 -4.29
CA THR A 26 -37.12 16.22 -4.64
C THR A 26 -36.44 15.08 -5.40
N LEU A 27 -35.40 15.39 -6.19
CA LEU A 27 -34.69 14.35 -6.95
C LEU A 27 -34.06 13.28 -6.01
N PRO A 28 -34.00 12.02 -6.44
CA PRO A 28 -33.49 10.91 -5.63
C PRO A 28 -31.96 10.86 -5.61
N LEU A 29 -31.33 11.88 -5.02
CA LEU A 29 -29.88 12.06 -5.00
C LEU A 29 -29.16 10.91 -4.29
N ASP A 30 -29.81 10.23 -3.34
CA ASP A 30 -29.21 9.12 -2.59
C ASP A 30 -28.96 7.88 -3.44
N LEU A 31 -29.80 7.61 -4.46
CA LEU A 31 -29.58 6.53 -5.43
C LEU A 31 -28.40 6.80 -6.38
N TRP A 32 -28.05 8.08 -6.54
CA TRP A 32 -27.05 8.54 -7.51
C TRP A 32 -25.70 8.80 -6.83
N LYS A 33 -25.67 8.86 -5.50
CA LYS A 33 -24.43 8.92 -4.72
C LYS A 33 -23.66 7.63 -4.91
N LYS A 34 -22.54 7.71 -5.63
CA LYS A 34 -21.54 6.64 -5.59
C LYS A 34 -21.10 6.49 -4.14
N PRO A 35 -21.02 5.25 -3.61
CA PRO A 35 -20.48 5.05 -2.27
C PRO A 35 -19.10 5.70 -2.23
N ALA A 36 -18.86 6.52 -1.19
CA ALA A 36 -17.54 7.13 -0.98
C ALA A 36 -16.52 5.98 -1.03
N MET A 37 -15.65 6.03 -2.03
CA MET A 37 -14.59 5.05 -2.17
C MET A 37 -13.81 5.12 -0.86
N LYS A 38 -13.82 4.03 -0.09
CA LYS A 38 -12.86 3.89 1.01
C LYS A 38 -11.51 3.71 0.34
N GLU A 39 -10.89 4.81 -0.08
CA GLU A 39 -9.49 4.85 -0.45
C GLU A 39 -8.69 4.67 0.84
N ALA A 40 -8.72 3.45 1.38
CA ALA A 40 -7.66 3.01 2.26
C ALA A 40 -6.44 2.83 1.36
N ILE A 41 -5.72 3.93 1.13
CA ILE A 41 -4.39 3.88 0.55
C ILE A 41 -3.53 3.18 1.61
N SER A 42 -3.48 1.85 1.53
CA SER A 42 -2.49 1.07 2.23
C SER A 42 -1.18 1.31 1.51
N ILE A 43 -0.47 2.36 1.93
CA ILE A 43 0.93 2.55 1.58
C ILE A 43 1.64 1.37 2.22
N LYS A 44 1.81 0.29 1.44
CA LYS A 44 2.57 -0.88 1.86
C LYS A 44 3.93 -0.33 2.29
N ARG A 45 4.29 -0.51 3.57
CA ARG A 45 5.60 -0.07 4.07
C ARG A 45 6.65 -0.60 3.09
N PRO A 46 7.46 0.26 2.45
CA PRO A 46 8.46 -0.22 1.51
C PRO A 46 9.39 -1.15 2.27
N THR A 47 9.39 -2.43 1.91
CA THR A 47 10.34 -3.44 2.43
C THR A 47 11.78 -3.08 2.08
N LEU A 48 11.97 -2.06 1.24
CA LEU A 48 13.23 -1.46 0.83
C LEU A 48 14.22 -1.23 1.98
N ALA A 49 13.76 -0.69 3.11
CA ALA A 49 14.65 -0.44 4.25
C ALA A 49 15.13 -1.75 4.89
N ASP A 50 14.23 -2.73 5.02
CA ASP A 50 14.54 -4.03 5.61
C ASP A 50 15.46 -4.85 4.67
N GLU A 51 15.19 -4.82 3.36
CA GLU A 51 16.00 -5.45 2.32
C GLU A 51 17.42 -4.86 2.30
N PHE A 52 17.54 -3.53 2.40
CA PHE A 52 18.85 -2.86 2.46
C PHE A 52 19.64 -3.22 3.72
N ILE A 53 18.99 -3.25 4.88
CA ILE A 53 19.65 -3.65 6.13
C ILE A 53 20.15 -5.09 6.01
N MET A 54 19.34 -5.99 5.45
CA MET A 54 19.72 -7.39 5.30
C MET A 54 20.92 -7.55 4.34
N ASP A 55 20.91 -6.82 3.21
CA ASP A 55 22.01 -6.81 2.25
C ASP A 55 23.29 -6.23 2.86
N LEU A 56 23.19 -5.10 3.57
CA LEU A 56 24.32 -4.48 4.26
C LEU A 56 24.92 -5.41 5.31
N MET A 57 24.08 -6.02 6.16
CA MET A 57 24.51 -6.95 7.21
C MET A 57 25.19 -8.20 6.64
N SER A 58 24.85 -8.63 5.43
CA SER A 58 25.52 -9.75 4.77
C SER A 58 27.01 -9.49 4.48
N TYR A 59 27.36 -8.22 4.30
CA TYR A 59 28.73 -7.77 4.06
C TYR A 59 29.47 -7.31 5.31
N ALA A 60 28.79 -7.29 6.46
CA ALA A 60 29.35 -6.80 7.71
C ALA A 60 30.41 -7.79 8.23
N VAL A 61 31.61 -7.27 8.48
CA VAL A 61 32.65 -8.01 9.20
C VAL A 61 32.72 -7.46 10.61
N GLU A 62 32.37 -8.29 11.59
CA GLU A 62 32.45 -7.92 12.99
C GLU A 62 33.91 -7.89 13.45
N ASN A 63 34.36 -6.75 13.97
CA ASN A 63 35.64 -6.64 14.64
C ASN A 63 35.45 -6.99 16.12
N SER A 64 35.83 -8.22 16.50
CA SER A 64 35.65 -8.75 17.86
C SER A 64 36.37 -7.96 18.97
N LYS A 65 37.25 -7.01 18.64
CA LYS A 65 37.99 -6.23 19.64
C LYS A 65 37.27 -4.95 20.07
N ASP A 66 36.49 -4.34 19.18
CA ASP A 66 35.96 -2.99 19.38
C ASP A 66 34.43 -2.92 19.27
N SER A 67 33.74 -4.07 19.12
CA SER A 67 32.30 -4.14 18.87
C SER A 67 31.84 -3.24 17.70
N THR A 68 32.71 -3.12 16.68
CA THR A 68 32.45 -2.32 15.47
C THR A 68 32.26 -3.24 14.27
N PHE A 69 31.39 -2.82 13.34
CA PHE A 69 31.24 -3.47 12.04
C PHE A 69 32.07 -2.74 11.00
N VAL A 70 32.89 -3.50 10.27
CA VAL A 70 33.71 -2.97 9.19
C VAL A 70 33.12 -3.40 7.85
N PHE A 71 32.93 -2.42 6.97
CA PHE A 71 32.46 -2.63 5.61
C PHE A 71 33.56 -2.22 4.65
N LYS A 72 33.90 -3.10 3.70
CA LYS A 72 34.76 -2.73 2.58
C LYS A 72 34.03 -1.72 1.70
N SER A 73 34.76 -0.74 1.16
CA SER A 73 34.16 0.29 0.28
C SER A 73 33.45 -0.30 -0.93
N GLU A 74 33.97 -1.41 -1.48
CA GLU A 74 33.34 -2.12 -2.60
C GLU A 74 31.98 -2.72 -2.22
N ASN A 75 31.91 -3.36 -1.06
CA ASN A 75 30.67 -3.97 -0.56
C ASN A 75 29.61 -2.91 -0.24
N LEU A 76 30.02 -1.79 0.37
CA LEU A 76 29.10 -0.67 0.64
C LEU A 76 28.57 -0.07 -0.67
N ASN A 77 29.44 0.13 -1.66
CA ASN A 77 29.01 0.61 -2.98
C ASN A 77 28.03 -0.36 -3.66
N SER A 78 28.27 -1.67 -3.55
CA SER A 78 27.35 -2.69 -4.08
C SER A 78 25.97 -2.58 -3.42
N ALA A 79 25.91 -2.52 -2.09
CA ALA A 79 24.65 -2.38 -1.35
C ALA A 79 23.89 -1.08 -1.71
N LEU A 80 24.61 0.04 -1.88
CA LEU A 80 24.03 1.31 -2.30
C LEU A 80 23.51 1.27 -3.75
N GLN A 81 24.20 0.58 -4.65
CA GLN A 81 23.73 0.38 -6.03
C GLN A 81 22.44 -0.45 -6.07
N THR A 82 22.38 -1.55 -5.31
CA THR A 82 21.18 -2.37 -5.17
C THR A 82 20.00 -1.55 -4.63
N LEU A 83 20.24 -0.71 -3.61
CA LEU A 83 19.24 0.19 -3.06
C LEU A 83 18.71 1.17 -4.11
N ALA A 84 19.62 1.81 -4.87
CA ALA A 84 19.24 2.76 -5.92
C ALA A 84 18.37 2.10 -7.01
N LEU A 85 18.72 0.89 -7.46
CA LEU A 85 17.93 0.13 -8.42
C LEU A 85 16.53 -0.20 -7.89
N SER A 86 16.43 -0.64 -6.63
CA SER A 86 15.16 -0.96 -5.99
C SER A 86 14.25 0.26 -5.82
N VAL A 87 14.82 1.44 -5.49
CA VAL A 87 14.07 2.72 -5.47
C VAL A 87 13.52 3.06 -6.84
N MET A 88 14.34 2.96 -7.89
CA MET A 88 13.93 3.27 -9.26
C MET A 88 12.81 2.33 -9.73
N ARG A 89 12.92 1.03 -9.43
CA ARG A 89 11.86 0.05 -9.72
C ARG A 89 10.57 0.40 -9.00
N MET A 90 10.64 0.71 -7.71
CA MET A 90 9.47 1.08 -6.91
C MET A 90 8.79 2.34 -7.46
N GLN A 91 9.56 3.37 -7.84
CA GLN A 91 9.02 4.58 -8.45
C GLN A 91 8.34 4.26 -9.77
N ARG A 92 8.97 3.48 -10.64
CA ARG A 92 8.38 3.04 -11.91
C ARG A 92 7.04 2.31 -11.71
N GLU A 93 6.99 1.34 -10.80
CA GLU A 93 5.77 0.59 -10.47
C GLU A 93 4.66 1.47 -9.87
N ALA A 94 5.02 2.57 -9.21
CA ALA A 94 4.06 3.53 -8.69
C ALA A 94 3.43 4.41 -9.79
N TYR A 95 4.17 4.72 -10.86
CA TYR A 95 3.70 5.55 -11.98
C TYR A 95 3.07 4.76 -13.13
N GLU A 96 3.45 3.51 -13.34
CA GLU A 96 2.91 2.64 -14.39
C GLU A 96 1.64 1.87 -13.95
N LYS A 97 1.01 2.25 -12.83
CA LYS A 97 -0.18 1.60 -12.26
C LYS A 97 -1.50 2.24 -12.68
#